data_AF-A0A832QSA5-F1
#
_entry.id   AF-A0A832QSA5-F1
#
_cell.length_a   1.000
_cell.length_b   1.000
_cell.length_c   1.000
_cell.angle_alpha   90.00
_cell.angle_beta   90.00
_cell.angle_gamma   90.00
#
_symmetry.space_group_name_H-M   'P 1'
#
loop_
_entity.id
_entity.type
_entity.pdbx_description
1 polymer ?
#
loop_
_entity_poly.entity_id
_entity_poly.type
_entity_poly.pdbx_seq_one_letter_code
_entity_poly.pdbx_strand_id
1 'polypeptide(L)'
;MLLLVSPINTKEAIEAIKGGADIIDVKNPREGSLGASFPWIIREIRRITPDNMLVSATLGDVPYKPGTVSLAALGALTAGADYIKVGLYGTKNFKEAVDVMENVVKTIKDEKNEAFVVAAGYADAHRIGSLDPMEIPEVAYESGADVAMLDTAVKDGRTLFDFLSVDELQEFVQEAHDRKLKAALAGSIKKEQLKPLDEIGCDIVGVRGAACVGGDRNTGTIHRSAVTELKRLIEVI
;
A
#
# COMPACT_ATOMS: atom_id res chain seq x y z
N MET A 1 -13.55 -6.73 -3.50
CA MET A 1 -12.24 -6.11 -3.12
C MET A 1 -11.97 -6.16 -1.60
N LEU A 2 -10.71 -6.14 -1.13
CA LEU A 2 -10.31 -5.99 0.29
C LEU A 2 -10.07 -4.52 0.66
N LEU A 3 -10.39 -4.14 1.91
CA LEU A 3 -10.19 -2.80 2.45
C LEU A 3 -8.92 -2.71 3.30
N LEU A 4 -7.94 -1.94 2.83
CA LEU A 4 -6.73 -1.58 3.57
C LEU A 4 -6.86 -0.16 4.13
N VAL A 5 -6.68 -0.01 5.45
CA VAL A 5 -6.74 1.29 6.14
C VAL A 5 -5.40 1.60 6.77
N SER A 6 -4.88 2.82 6.55
CA SER A 6 -3.54 3.22 7.01
C SER A 6 -3.53 4.11 8.27
N PRO A 7 -3.50 3.54 9.51
CA PRO A 7 -3.32 4.31 10.74
C PRO A 7 -1.87 4.75 10.99
N ILE A 8 -1.71 5.84 11.75
CA ILE A 8 -0.39 6.34 12.20
C ILE A 8 -0.04 5.98 13.65
N ASN A 9 -0.99 5.44 14.40
CA ASN A 9 -0.80 5.05 15.79
C ASN A 9 -1.82 3.98 16.23
N THR A 10 -1.64 3.46 17.44
CA THR A 10 -2.51 2.42 18.02
C THR A 10 -3.96 2.85 18.21
N LYS A 11 -4.24 4.12 18.50
CA LYS A 11 -5.63 4.61 18.66
C LYS A 11 -6.38 4.54 17.34
N GLU A 12 -5.77 5.02 16.25
CA GLU A 12 -6.34 4.91 14.90
C GLU A 12 -6.48 3.45 14.45
N ALA A 13 -5.49 2.60 14.76
CA ALA A 13 -5.56 1.18 14.43
C ALA A 13 -6.74 0.48 15.12
N ILE A 14 -7.01 0.77 16.39
CA ILE A 14 -8.20 0.25 17.10
C ILE A 14 -9.49 0.66 16.39
N GLU A 15 -9.60 1.91 15.92
CA GLU A 15 -10.77 2.37 15.18
C GLU A 15 -10.90 1.69 13.81
N ALA A 16 -9.80 1.49 13.10
CA ALA A 16 -9.79 0.75 11.83
C ALA A 16 -10.23 -0.72 12.02
N ILE A 17 -9.70 -1.41 13.03
CA ILE A 17 -10.06 -2.80 13.38
C ILE A 17 -11.56 -2.88 13.70
N LYS A 18 -12.06 -2.02 14.60
CA LYS A 18 -13.48 -1.99 14.99
C LYS A 18 -14.41 -1.61 13.83
N GLY A 19 -13.88 -0.90 12.85
CA GLY A 19 -14.61 -0.52 11.65
C GLY A 19 -14.76 -1.65 10.63
N GLY A 20 -13.97 -2.72 10.75
CA GLY A 20 -13.99 -3.86 9.82
C GLY A 20 -13.03 -3.73 8.63
N ALA A 21 -11.92 -2.99 8.78
CA ALA A 21 -10.83 -3.06 7.81
C ALA A 21 -10.30 -4.49 7.69
N ASP A 22 -9.85 -4.91 6.50
CA ASP A 22 -9.27 -6.25 6.28
C ASP A 22 -7.76 -6.26 6.55
N ILE A 23 -7.08 -5.16 6.20
CA ILE A 23 -5.64 -4.98 6.38
C ILE A 23 -5.35 -3.67 7.12
N ILE A 24 -4.52 -3.74 8.16
CA ILE A 24 -4.09 -2.58 8.95
C ILE A 24 -2.69 -2.15 8.48
N ASP A 25 -2.58 -0.99 7.82
CA ASP A 25 -1.35 -0.52 7.17
C ASP A 25 -0.61 0.54 7.98
N VAL A 26 0.47 0.12 8.63
CA VAL A 26 1.31 0.98 9.47
C VAL A 26 2.24 1.80 8.60
N LYS A 27 1.99 3.11 8.53
CA LYS A 27 2.86 4.06 7.82
C LYS A 27 3.05 5.36 8.58
N ASN A 28 4.01 6.17 8.14
CA ASN A 28 4.33 7.47 8.70
C ASN A 28 4.31 8.57 7.63
N PRO A 29 3.19 9.30 7.48
CA PRO A 29 3.07 10.40 6.52
C PRO A 29 4.10 11.53 6.67
N ARG A 30 4.79 11.63 7.81
CA ARG A 30 5.86 12.61 8.02
C ARG A 30 7.13 12.28 7.24
N GLU A 31 7.29 11.03 6.81
CA GLU A 31 8.44 10.54 6.04
C GLU A 31 8.10 10.31 4.56
N GLY A 32 6.96 10.83 4.09
CA GLY A 32 6.54 10.71 2.70
C GLY A 32 5.21 9.97 2.54
N SER A 33 4.87 9.65 1.29
CA SER A 33 3.59 9.00 0.94
C SER A 33 3.47 7.61 1.57
N LEU A 34 4.54 6.83 1.40
CA LEU A 34 4.74 5.50 1.96
C LEU A 34 5.85 5.53 3.02
N GLY A 35 6.01 6.65 3.74
CA GLY A 35 7.02 6.80 4.79
C GLY A 35 6.97 5.68 5.84
N ALA A 36 8.14 5.21 6.28
CA ALA A 36 8.23 4.09 7.22
C ALA A 36 7.84 4.51 8.64
N SER A 37 7.13 3.64 9.35
CA SER A 37 6.96 3.81 10.80
C SER A 37 8.05 3.08 11.57
N PHE A 38 8.08 3.29 12.88
CA PHE A 38 9.09 2.66 13.74
C PHE A 38 8.74 1.20 14.07
N PRO A 39 9.74 0.32 14.31
CA PRO A 39 9.50 -1.08 14.64
C PRO A 39 8.61 -1.30 15.89
N TRP A 40 8.70 -0.44 16.90
CA TRP A 40 7.83 -0.57 18.08
C TRP A 40 6.37 -0.24 17.78
N ILE A 41 6.09 0.70 16.87
CA ILE A 41 4.71 1.01 16.44
C ILE A 41 4.12 -0.15 15.65
N ILE A 42 4.88 -0.74 14.72
CA ILE A 42 4.45 -1.93 13.97
C ILE A 42 4.12 -3.07 14.95
N ARG A 43 5.00 -3.32 15.93
CA ARG A 43 4.80 -4.37 16.95
C ARG A 43 3.59 -4.11 17.84
N GLU A 44 3.39 -2.87 18.27
CA GLU A 44 2.24 -2.48 19.08
C GLU A 44 0.94 -2.68 18.31
N ILE A 45 0.90 -2.29 17.03
CA ILE A 45 -0.27 -2.48 16.17
C ILE A 45 -0.51 -3.98 15.93
N ARG A 46 0.52 -4.77 15.60
CA ARG A 46 0.38 -6.22 15.44
C ARG A 46 -0.18 -6.91 16.69
N ARG A 47 0.21 -6.48 17.90
CA ARG A 47 -0.30 -7.04 19.17
C ARG A 47 -1.79 -6.78 19.41
N ILE A 48 -2.35 -5.70 18.88
CA ILE A 48 -3.76 -5.36 19.05
C ILE A 48 -4.63 -5.82 17.87
N THR A 49 -4.02 -6.09 16.71
CA THR A 49 -4.70 -6.61 15.52
C THR A 49 -5.01 -8.10 15.72
N PRO A 50 -6.27 -8.54 15.56
CA PRO A 50 -6.65 -9.95 15.64
C PRO A 50 -5.83 -10.84 14.70
N ASP A 51 -5.56 -12.09 15.11
CA ASP A 51 -4.72 -13.02 14.35
C ASP A 51 -5.28 -13.37 12.96
N ASN A 52 -6.59 -13.24 12.77
CA ASN A 52 -7.24 -13.45 11.47
C ASN A 52 -7.19 -12.21 10.55
N MET A 53 -6.55 -11.13 10.97
CA MET A 53 -6.33 -9.91 10.19
C MET A 53 -4.84 -9.70 9.93
N LEU A 54 -4.52 -9.09 8.79
CA LEU A 54 -3.14 -8.89 8.33
C LEU A 54 -2.66 -7.47 8.69
N VAL A 55 -1.37 -7.37 9.03
CA VAL A 55 -0.71 -6.07 9.23
C VAL A 55 0.21 -5.79 8.06
N SER A 56 0.05 -4.64 7.43
CA SER A 56 0.95 -4.11 6.41
C SER A 56 1.88 -3.07 7.03
N ALA A 57 3.12 -2.97 6.56
CA ALA A 57 4.04 -1.91 6.93
C ALA A 57 4.81 -1.40 5.72
N THR A 58 4.93 -0.08 5.62
CA THR A 58 5.74 0.56 4.58
C THR A 58 7.21 0.67 4.98
N LEU A 59 8.11 0.52 4.01
CA LEU A 59 9.55 0.69 4.18
C LEU A 59 10.06 2.09 3.85
N GLY A 60 9.18 2.98 3.37
CA GLY A 60 9.52 4.33 2.96
C GLY A 60 9.22 4.60 1.49
N ASP A 61 9.31 5.89 1.15
CA ASP A 61 9.58 6.34 -0.21
C ASP A 61 11.09 6.11 -0.47
N VAL A 62 11.46 4.90 -0.93
CA VAL A 62 12.84 4.41 -0.81
C VAL A 62 13.78 4.96 -1.89
N PRO A 63 15.06 5.22 -1.57
CA PRO A 63 16.08 5.47 -2.58
C PRO A 63 16.50 4.17 -3.29
N TYR A 64 17.25 4.27 -4.38
CA TYR A 64 17.95 3.12 -4.97
C TYR A 64 19.13 2.70 -4.07
N LYS A 65 18.82 1.91 -3.03
CA LYS A 65 19.77 1.33 -2.07
C LYS A 65 19.34 -0.09 -1.66
N PRO A 66 19.44 -1.10 -2.57
CA PRO A 66 18.88 -2.44 -2.36
C PRO A 66 19.20 -3.05 -0.99
N GLY A 67 20.47 -3.00 -0.55
CA GLY A 67 20.87 -3.54 0.75
C GLY A 67 20.24 -2.81 1.95
N THR A 68 20.10 -1.47 1.89
CA THR A 68 19.43 -0.71 2.95
C THR A 68 17.94 -1.04 3.03
N VAL A 69 17.28 -1.14 1.87
CA VAL A 69 15.85 -1.47 1.80
C VAL A 69 15.61 -2.90 2.28
N SER A 70 16.50 -3.84 1.96
CA SER A 70 16.45 -5.23 2.43
C SER A 70 16.56 -5.33 3.96
N LEU A 71 17.50 -4.59 4.57
CA LEU A 71 17.60 -4.51 6.04
C LEU A 71 16.34 -3.91 6.68
N ALA A 72 15.75 -2.89 6.05
CA ALA A 72 14.49 -2.31 6.50
C ALA A 72 13.33 -3.31 6.39
N ALA A 73 13.30 -4.10 5.30
CA ALA A 73 12.31 -5.16 5.07
C ALA A 73 12.35 -6.20 6.19
N LEU A 74 13.55 -6.71 6.51
CA LEU A 74 13.74 -7.63 7.63
C LEU A 74 13.30 -7.02 8.97
N GLY A 75 13.58 -5.73 9.17
CA GLY A 75 13.14 -4.99 10.35
C GLY A 75 11.61 -4.91 10.48
N ALA A 76 10.91 -4.64 9.39
CA ALA A 76 9.44 -4.60 9.35
C ALA A 76 8.83 -5.99 9.58
N LEU A 77 9.37 -7.03 8.95
CA LEU A 77 8.98 -8.42 9.15
C LEU A 77 9.14 -8.85 10.61
N THR A 78 10.33 -8.60 11.19
CA THR A 78 10.64 -8.91 12.59
C THR A 78 9.75 -8.14 13.57
N ALA A 79 9.28 -6.95 13.18
CA ALA A 79 8.34 -6.17 13.98
C ALA A 79 6.90 -6.72 13.93
N GLY A 80 6.60 -7.64 13.01
CA GLY A 80 5.32 -8.34 12.91
C GLY A 80 4.46 -7.94 11.71
N ALA A 81 5.03 -7.35 10.66
CA ALA A 81 4.31 -7.11 9.42
C ALA A 81 4.12 -8.42 8.63
N ASP A 82 2.93 -8.58 8.05
CA ASP A 82 2.57 -9.66 7.12
C ASP A 82 2.69 -9.19 5.65
N TYR A 83 2.46 -7.90 5.39
CA TYR A 83 2.71 -7.25 4.10
C TYR A 83 3.86 -6.24 4.24
N ILE A 84 4.86 -6.38 3.38
CA ILE A 84 6.05 -5.53 3.35
C ILE A 84 5.99 -4.67 2.08
N LYS A 85 5.77 -3.36 2.26
CA LYS A 85 5.46 -2.45 1.15
C LYS A 85 6.61 -1.51 0.83
N VAL A 86 7.09 -1.57 -0.40
CA VAL A 86 8.24 -0.79 -0.90
C VAL A 86 7.74 0.30 -1.83
N GLY A 87 7.92 1.57 -1.44
CA GLY A 87 7.62 2.70 -2.32
C GLY A 87 8.78 3.00 -3.25
N LEU A 88 8.67 2.64 -4.54
CA LEU A 88 9.70 2.76 -5.57
C LEU A 88 9.92 4.22 -6.04
N TYR A 89 10.35 5.06 -5.10
CA TYR A 89 10.42 6.52 -5.27
C TYR A 89 11.71 6.97 -5.95
N GLY A 90 12.84 6.46 -5.47
CA GLY A 90 14.17 6.87 -5.91
C GLY A 90 14.72 6.09 -7.09
N THR A 91 14.10 4.97 -7.46
CA THR A 91 14.46 4.15 -8.62
C THR A 91 14.02 4.84 -9.90
N LYS A 92 14.93 4.96 -10.88
CA LYS A 92 14.74 5.78 -12.09
C LYS A 92 14.42 4.99 -13.35
N ASN A 93 14.56 3.67 -13.31
CA ASN A 93 14.31 2.79 -14.44
C ASN A 93 13.96 1.39 -13.94
N PHE A 94 13.42 0.58 -14.84
CA PHE A 94 13.00 -0.79 -14.60
C PHE A 94 14.05 -1.62 -13.86
N LYS A 95 15.30 -1.60 -14.35
CA LYS A 95 16.38 -2.41 -13.78
C LYS A 95 16.70 -2.06 -12.33
N GLU A 96 16.70 -0.78 -11.97
CA GLU A 96 16.91 -0.36 -10.58
C GLU A 96 15.76 -0.79 -9.66
N ALA A 97 14.52 -0.74 -10.18
CA ALA A 97 13.35 -1.17 -9.44
C ALA A 97 13.35 -2.68 -9.20
N VAL A 98 13.64 -3.48 -10.23
CA VAL A 98 13.80 -4.94 -10.11
C VAL A 98 14.91 -5.29 -9.13
N ASP A 99 16.10 -4.67 -9.21
CA ASP A 99 17.21 -4.96 -8.29
C ASP A 99 16.85 -4.67 -6.81
N VAL A 100 16.16 -3.57 -6.53
CA VAL A 100 15.65 -3.32 -5.17
C VAL A 100 14.66 -4.38 -4.74
N MET A 101 13.68 -4.69 -5.59
CA MET A 101 12.60 -5.62 -5.23
C MET A 101 13.09 -7.06 -5.10
N GLU A 102 13.95 -7.56 -5.99
CA GLU A 102 14.53 -8.92 -5.91
C GLU A 102 15.24 -9.16 -4.58
N ASN A 103 16.05 -8.19 -4.13
CA ASN A 103 16.76 -8.30 -2.86
C ASN A 103 15.81 -8.26 -1.65
N VAL A 104 14.74 -7.45 -1.72
CA VAL A 104 13.68 -7.42 -0.69
C VAL A 104 12.92 -8.75 -0.67
N VAL A 105 12.49 -9.25 -1.84
CA VAL A 105 11.77 -10.52 -1.98
C VAL A 105 12.61 -11.65 -1.42
N LYS A 106 13.87 -11.76 -1.83
CA LYS A 106 14.80 -12.76 -1.28
C LYS A 106 14.88 -12.69 0.24
N THR A 107 15.08 -11.50 0.80
CA THR A 107 15.18 -11.29 2.24
C THR A 107 13.92 -11.75 2.99
N ILE A 108 12.73 -11.43 2.46
CA ILE A 108 11.47 -11.78 3.11
C ILE A 108 11.14 -13.25 2.95
N LYS A 109 11.29 -13.82 1.75
CA LYS A 109 10.92 -15.21 1.47
C LYS A 109 11.88 -16.22 2.10
N ASP A 110 13.16 -15.88 2.26
CA ASP A 110 14.12 -16.72 2.99
C ASP A 110 13.77 -16.83 4.50
N GLU A 111 13.13 -15.80 5.08
CA GLU A 111 12.77 -15.75 6.50
C GLU A 111 11.33 -16.21 6.80
N LYS A 112 10.36 -15.79 5.97
CA LYS A 112 8.93 -16.14 6.10
C LYS A 112 8.27 -16.15 4.72
N ASN A 113 8.19 -17.33 4.10
CA ASN A 113 7.65 -17.50 2.76
C ASN A 113 6.18 -17.03 2.61
N GLU A 114 5.39 -17.10 3.68
CA GLU A 114 3.98 -16.69 3.71
C GLU A 114 3.78 -15.17 3.82
N ALA A 115 4.84 -14.40 4.09
CA ALA A 115 4.74 -12.94 4.09
C ALA A 115 4.66 -12.40 2.66
N PHE A 116 3.88 -11.34 2.48
CA PHE A 116 3.64 -10.71 1.18
C PHE A 116 4.60 -9.54 0.95
N VAL A 117 5.13 -9.43 -0.25
CA VAL A 117 5.95 -8.31 -0.71
C VAL A 117 5.17 -7.50 -1.74
N VAL A 118 5.11 -6.19 -1.53
CA VAL A 118 4.36 -5.25 -2.38
C VAL A 118 5.31 -4.28 -3.06
N ALA A 119 5.35 -4.31 -4.39
CA ALA A 119 6.00 -3.29 -5.21
C ALA A 119 5.02 -2.14 -5.43
N ALA A 120 5.29 -0.96 -4.85
CA ALA A 120 4.39 0.19 -4.96
C ALA A 120 5.03 1.30 -5.80
N GLY A 121 4.38 1.64 -6.92
CA GLY A 121 4.67 2.82 -7.72
C GLY A 121 3.77 4.00 -7.36
N TYR A 122 3.97 5.09 -8.09
CA TYR A 122 3.24 6.34 -7.88
C TYR A 122 2.54 6.76 -9.17
N ALA A 123 1.22 6.92 -9.13
CA ALA A 123 0.44 7.37 -10.30
C ALA A 123 0.89 8.75 -10.80
N ASP A 124 1.43 9.59 -9.92
CA ASP A 124 2.01 10.89 -10.22
C ASP A 124 3.55 10.87 -10.27
N ALA A 125 4.14 9.74 -10.68
CA ALA A 125 5.58 9.51 -10.81
C ALA A 125 6.33 10.65 -11.53
N HIS A 126 5.73 11.22 -12.58
CA HIS A 126 6.29 12.34 -13.35
C HIS A 126 6.61 13.57 -12.48
N ARG A 127 5.96 13.73 -11.33
CA ARG A 127 6.19 14.85 -10.39
C ARG A 127 7.43 14.68 -9.53
N ILE A 128 7.88 13.44 -9.35
CA ILE A 128 9.02 13.06 -8.51
C ILE A 128 10.17 12.44 -9.34
N GLY A 129 9.93 12.23 -10.63
CA GLY A 129 10.86 11.60 -11.57
C GLY A 129 11.18 10.16 -11.19
N SER A 130 10.19 9.40 -10.69
CA SER A 130 10.33 7.96 -10.43
C SER A 130 10.01 7.13 -11.68
N LEU A 131 10.09 5.80 -11.55
CA LEU A 131 9.64 4.82 -12.54
C LEU A 131 8.21 5.12 -13.05
N ASP A 132 7.94 4.80 -14.31
CA ASP A 132 6.59 4.83 -14.87
C ASP A 132 5.67 3.91 -14.05
N PRO A 133 4.50 4.38 -13.56
CA PRO A 133 3.56 3.54 -12.82
C PRO A 133 3.12 2.29 -13.58
N MET A 134 3.09 2.32 -14.91
CA MET A 134 2.65 1.17 -15.72
C MET A 134 3.72 0.07 -15.80
N GLU A 135 4.98 0.32 -15.42
CA GLU A 135 6.02 -0.72 -15.36
C GLU A 135 5.95 -1.57 -14.08
N ILE A 136 5.14 -1.18 -13.09
CA ILE A 136 5.11 -1.82 -11.77
C ILE A 136 4.64 -3.28 -11.80
N PRO A 137 3.62 -3.70 -12.59
CA PRO A 137 3.24 -5.10 -12.69
C PRO A 137 4.39 -5.99 -13.18
N GLU A 138 5.16 -5.52 -14.17
CA GLU A 138 6.32 -6.25 -14.68
C GLU A 138 7.46 -6.28 -13.65
N VAL A 139 7.75 -5.17 -12.95
CA VAL A 139 8.74 -5.14 -11.86
C VAL A 139 8.36 -6.13 -10.75
N ALA A 140 7.10 -6.15 -10.34
CA ALA A 140 6.61 -7.06 -9.31
C ALA A 140 6.76 -8.52 -9.74
N TYR A 141 6.47 -8.84 -11.00
CA TYR A 141 6.59 -10.19 -11.54
C TYR A 141 8.05 -10.65 -11.63
N GLU A 142 8.93 -9.87 -12.26
CA GLU A 142 10.34 -10.24 -12.44
C GLU A 142 11.07 -10.39 -11.10
N SER A 143 10.71 -9.56 -10.11
CA SER A 143 11.29 -9.66 -8.77
C SER A 143 10.74 -10.79 -7.90
N GLY A 144 9.64 -11.42 -8.30
CA GLY A 144 8.93 -12.42 -7.49
C GLY A 144 8.13 -11.83 -6.33
N ALA A 145 7.74 -10.55 -6.40
CA ALA A 145 6.82 -9.95 -5.45
C ALA A 145 5.40 -10.51 -5.62
N ASP A 146 4.53 -10.28 -4.62
CA ASP A 146 3.18 -10.86 -4.60
C ASP A 146 2.11 -9.86 -5.08
N VAL A 147 2.39 -8.56 -4.97
CA VAL A 147 1.42 -7.49 -5.22
C VAL A 147 2.05 -6.34 -6.00
N ALA A 148 1.38 -5.93 -7.09
CA ALA A 148 1.64 -4.67 -7.78
C ALA A 148 0.70 -3.59 -7.23
N MET A 149 1.25 -2.43 -6.86
CA MET A 149 0.49 -1.37 -6.20
C MET A 149 0.74 0.02 -6.79
N LEU A 150 -0.30 0.85 -6.78
CA LEU A 150 -0.19 2.31 -7.02
C LEU A 150 -0.69 3.11 -5.81
N ASP A 151 0.00 4.21 -5.50
CA ASP A 151 -0.47 5.31 -4.64
C ASP A 151 -0.12 6.66 -5.31
N THR A 152 -0.36 7.79 -4.65
CA THR A 152 0.14 9.11 -5.09
C THR A 152 1.33 9.54 -4.23
N ALA A 153 2.38 10.10 -4.79
CA ALA A 153 3.53 10.61 -4.05
C ALA A 153 3.19 11.92 -3.33
N VAL A 154 2.66 12.90 -4.07
CA VAL A 154 2.38 14.23 -3.51
C VAL A 154 0.94 14.31 -3.01
N LYS A 155 0.78 14.73 -1.76
CA LYS A 155 -0.52 14.69 -1.06
C LYS A 155 -1.19 16.07 -1.06
N ASP A 156 -1.54 16.54 -2.25
CA ASP A 156 -2.16 17.86 -2.51
C ASP A 156 -3.68 17.80 -2.76
N GLY A 157 -4.32 16.67 -2.45
CA GLY A 157 -5.75 16.47 -2.60
C GLY A 157 -6.17 15.82 -3.93
N ARG A 158 -5.26 15.77 -4.91
CA ARG A 158 -5.46 14.96 -6.11
C ARG A 158 -5.44 13.47 -5.77
N THR A 159 -6.21 12.74 -6.56
CA THR A 159 -6.53 11.32 -6.42
C THR A 159 -5.86 10.51 -7.53
N LEU A 160 -5.85 9.19 -7.38
CA LEU A 160 -5.43 8.25 -8.43
C LEU A 160 -6.06 8.57 -9.79
N PHE A 161 -7.36 8.86 -9.80
CA PHE A 161 -8.15 9.16 -10.99
C PHE A 161 -7.88 10.54 -11.61
N ASP A 162 -7.13 11.41 -10.92
CA ASP A 162 -6.65 12.68 -11.50
C ASP A 162 -5.36 12.49 -12.30
N PHE A 163 -4.70 11.33 -12.18
CA PHE A 163 -3.42 11.02 -12.83
C PHE A 163 -3.53 9.89 -13.84
N LEU A 164 -4.40 8.91 -13.61
CA LEU A 164 -4.65 7.78 -14.51
C LEU A 164 -6.15 7.67 -14.80
N SER A 165 -6.48 7.41 -16.05
CA SER A 165 -7.84 7.10 -16.49
C SER A 165 -8.29 5.72 -16.01
N VAL A 166 -9.59 5.45 -16.08
CA VAL A 166 -10.15 4.14 -15.73
C VAL A 166 -9.58 3.04 -16.63
N ASP A 167 -9.38 3.32 -17.92
CA ASP A 167 -8.85 2.36 -18.89
C ASP A 167 -7.38 2.00 -18.55
N GLU A 168 -6.54 2.98 -18.21
CA GLU A 168 -5.16 2.75 -17.76
C GLU A 168 -5.11 1.95 -16.45
N LEU A 169 -6.00 2.24 -15.50
CA LEU A 169 -6.11 1.48 -14.26
C LEU A 169 -6.58 0.04 -14.51
N GLN A 170 -7.52 -0.17 -15.45
CA GLN A 170 -7.97 -1.50 -15.85
C GLN A 170 -6.83 -2.29 -16.50
N GLU A 171 -6.06 -1.66 -17.38
CA GLU A 171 -4.87 -2.26 -18.00
C GLU A 171 -3.86 -2.67 -16.93
N PHE A 172 -3.56 -1.79 -15.97
CA PHE A 172 -2.67 -2.10 -14.84
C PHE A 172 -3.13 -3.33 -14.05
N VAL A 173 -4.42 -3.40 -13.70
CA VAL A 173 -4.99 -4.52 -12.94
C VAL A 173 -4.93 -5.81 -13.74
N GLN A 174 -5.33 -5.78 -15.01
CA GLN A 174 -5.28 -6.93 -15.90
C GLN A 174 -3.84 -7.44 -16.05
N GLU A 175 -2.88 -6.52 -16.23
CA GLU A 175 -1.47 -6.86 -16.39
C GLU A 175 -0.90 -7.57 -15.15
N ALA A 176 -1.27 -7.12 -13.95
CA ALA A 176 -0.92 -7.76 -12.69
C ALA A 176 -1.56 -9.16 -12.58
N HIS A 177 -2.84 -9.30 -12.92
CA HIS A 177 -3.56 -10.58 -12.86
C HIS A 177 -3.02 -11.61 -13.85
N ASP A 178 -2.67 -11.21 -15.07
CA ASP A 178 -2.06 -12.08 -16.07
C ASP A 178 -0.72 -12.65 -15.60
N ARG A 179 -0.01 -11.89 -14.75
CA ARG A 179 1.23 -12.29 -14.05
C ARG A 179 0.98 -13.04 -12.74
N LYS A 180 -0.27 -13.35 -12.41
CA LYS A 180 -0.72 -14.01 -11.16
C LYS A 180 -0.39 -13.21 -9.90
N LEU A 181 -0.25 -11.90 -10.03
CA LEU A 181 -0.09 -10.98 -8.92
C LEU A 181 -1.46 -10.50 -8.43
N LYS A 182 -1.49 -9.96 -7.21
CA LYS A 182 -2.60 -9.13 -6.74
C LYS A 182 -2.38 -7.67 -7.16
N ALA A 183 -3.47 -6.95 -7.40
CA ALA A 183 -3.45 -5.52 -7.70
C ALA A 183 -3.99 -4.70 -6.52
N ALA A 184 -3.21 -3.73 -6.04
CA ALA A 184 -3.61 -2.82 -4.98
C ALA A 184 -3.63 -1.36 -5.46
N LEU A 185 -4.73 -0.65 -5.25
CA LEU A 185 -4.90 0.73 -5.71
C LEU A 185 -5.22 1.67 -4.55
N ALA A 186 -4.43 2.74 -4.44
CA ALA A 186 -4.55 3.80 -3.45
C ALA A 186 -4.32 5.17 -4.10
N GLY A 187 -4.27 6.23 -3.30
CA GLY A 187 -4.07 7.60 -3.80
C GLY A 187 -5.29 8.49 -3.59
N SER A 188 -5.47 8.96 -2.35
CA SER A 188 -6.57 9.85 -1.94
C SER A 188 -7.97 9.35 -2.36
N ILE A 189 -8.15 8.03 -2.42
CA ILE A 189 -9.40 7.39 -2.87
C ILE A 189 -10.60 7.90 -2.06
N LYS A 190 -11.67 8.26 -2.77
CA LYS A 190 -12.96 8.69 -2.24
C LYS A 190 -13.99 7.56 -2.31
N LYS A 191 -15.11 7.71 -1.59
CA LYS A 191 -16.17 6.68 -1.52
C LYS A 191 -16.77 6.37 -2.89
N GLU A 192 -16.96 7.41 -3.71
CA GLU A 192 -17.55 7.32 -5.04
C GLU A 192 -16.65 6.58 -6.03
N GLN A 193 -15.36 6.46 -5.71
CA GLN A 193 -14.35 5.77 -6.52
C GLN A 193 -14.25 4.27 -6.19
N LEU A 194 -14.91 3.77 -5.14
CA LEU A 194 -14.86 2.35 -4.77
C LEU A 194 -15.48 1.45 -5.84
N LYS A 195 -16.65 1.85 -6.39
CA LYS A 195 -17.35 1.04 -7.39
C LYS A 195 -16.54 0.91 -8.69
N PRO A 196 -15.99 1.99 -9.29
CA PRO A 196 -15.10 1.86 -10.44
C PRO A 196 -13.87 0.98 -10.17
N LEU A 197 -13.28 1.04 -8.97
CA LEU A 197 -12.13 0.19 -8.63
C LEU A 197 -12.51 -1.29 -8.56
N ASP A 198 -13.68 -1.62 -8.01
CA ASP A 198 -14.15 -3.01 -7.97
C ASP A 198 -14.54 -3.53 -9.37
N GLU A 199 -15.19 -2.69 -10.20
CA GLU A 199 -15.56 -3.03 -11.58
C GLU A 199 -14.35 -3.36 -12.47
N ILE A 200 -13.18 -2.76 -12.23
CA ILE A 200 -11.93 -3.08 -12.94
C ILE A 200 -11.16 -4.25 -12.30
N GLY A 201 -11.68 -4.88 -11.25
CA GLY A 201 -11.08 -6.05 -10.62
C GLY A 201 -9.99 -5.76 -9.57
N CYS A 202 -9.95 -4.56 -8.99
CA CYS A 202 -8.98 -4.25 -7.93
C CYS A 202 -9.11 -5.22 -6.74
N ASP A 203 -7.99 -5.84 -6.34
CA ASP A 203 -8.01 -6.79 -5.21
C ASP A 203 -8.00 -6.08 -3.87
N ILE A 204 -7.26 -4.98 -3.74
CA ILE A 204 -7.04 -4.26 -2.47
C ILE A 204 -7.15 -2.75 -2.68
N VAL A 205 -8.09 -2.09 -2.02
CA VAL A 205 -8.16 -0.62 -1.99
C VAL A 205 -7.52 -0.06 -0.73
N GLY A 206 -6.59 0.89 -0.91
CA GLY A 206 -5.91 1.58 0.19
C GLY A 206 -6.51 2.95 0.50
N VAL A 207 -6.93 3.15 1.75
CA VAL A 207 -7.51 4.43 2.20
C VAL A 207 -6.84 4.97 3.48
N ARG A 208 -6.81 6.30 3.59
CA ARG A 208 -6.60 7.02 4.85
C ARG A 208 -7.61 8.15 5.00
N GLY A 209 -7.61 9.09 4.06
CA GLY A 209 -8.49 10.28 4.10
C GLY A 209 -9.97 9.92 4.22
N ALA A 210 -10.46 9.00 3.37
CA ALA A 210 -11.84 8.53 3.42
C ALA A 210 -12.23 7.80 4.71
N ALA A 211 -11.24 7.30 5.48
CA ALA A 211 -11.44 6.67 6.78
C ALA A 211 -11.36 7.67 7.95
N CYS A 212 -10.92 8.91 7.71
CA CYS A 212 -10.90 9.98 8.71
C CYS A 212 -12.24 10.74 8.77
N VAL A 213 -12.61 11.21 9.96
CA VAL A 213 -13.80 12.09 10.11
C VAL A 213 -13.61 13.34 9.26
N GLY A 214 -14.63 13.70 8.46
CA GLY A 214 -14.59 14.87 7.58
C GLY A 214 -13.70 14.72 6.34
N GLY A 215 -13.14 13.52 6.08
CA GLY A 215 -12.30 13.27 4.90
C GLY A 215 -10.88 13.86 4.97
N ASP A 216 -10.51 14.52 6.09
CA ASP A 216 -9.20 15.15 6.23
C ASP A 216 -8.17 14.16 6.78
N ARG A 217 -7.14 13.87 5.97
CA ARG A 217 -6.02 12.99 6.34
C ARG A 217 -4.95 13.65 7.23
N ASN A 218 -4.91 14.98 7.29
CA ASN A 218 -3.84 15.75 7.93
C ASN A 218 -4.23 16.10 9.37
N THR A 219 -5.44 16.63 9.58
CA THR A 219 -5.94 16.95 10.93
C THR A 219 -6.99 15.97 11.43
N GLY A 220 -7.63 15.21 10.53
CA GLY A 220 -8.59 14.19 10.88
C GLY A 220 -7.92 12.90 11.37
N THR A 221 -8.67 12.17 12.18
CA THR A 221 -8.28 10.86 12.73
C THR A 221 -9.21 9.80 12.19
N ILE A 222 -8.67 8.59 12.00
CA ILE A 222 -9.47 7.44 11.58
C ILE A 222 -10.58 7.19 12.61
N HIS A 223 -11.79 6.97 12.11
CA HIS A 223 -12.94 6.69 12.94
C HIS A 223 -13.71 5.48 12.44
N ARG A 224 -14.09 4.58 13.35
CA ARG A 224 -14.71 3.30 12.99
C ARG A 224 -15.95 3.45 12.10
N SER A 225 -16.76 4.50 12.28
CA SER A 225 -17.98 4.68 11.48
C SER A 225 -17.68 4.90 9.99
N ALA A 226 -16.62 5.66 9.67
CA ALA A 226 -16.21 5.89 8.29
C ALA A 226 -15.67 4.59 7.66
N VAL A 227 -14.90 3.82 8.44
CA VAL A 227 -14.38 2.52 8.00
C VAL A 227 -15.51 1.51 7.79
N THR A 228 -16.50 1.44 8.69
CA THR A 228 -17.68 0.57 8.54
C THR A 228 -18.50 0.94 7.31
N GLU A 229 -18.65 2.23 7.02
CA GLU A 229 -19.34 2.68 5.81
C GLU A 229 -18.59 2.25 4.54
N LEU A 230 -17.26 2.44 4.49
CA LEU A 230 -16.43 1.98 3.39
C LEU A 230 -16.50 0.46 3.21
N LYS A 231 -16.41 -0.30 4.31
CA LYS A 231 -16.49 -1.76 4.28
C LYS A 231 -17.84 -2.22 3.74
N ARG A 232 -18.95 -1.62 4.21
CA ARG A 232 -20.29 -1.92 3.71
C ARG A 232 -20.44 -1.61 2.22
N LEU A 233 -19.88 -0.48 1.75
CA LEU A 233 -19.90 -0.15 0.32
C LEU A 233 -19.18 -1.21 -0.51
N ILE A 234 -18.05 -1.72 -0.02
CA ILE A 234 -17.27 -2.77 -0.69
C ILE A 234 -17.99 -4.14 -0.69
N GLU A 235 -18.83 -4.42 0.32
CA GLU A 235 -19.57 -5.69 0.41
C GLU A 235 -20.82 -5.74 -0.48
N VAL A 236 -21.31 -4.59 -0.96
CA VAL A 236 -22.54 -4.49 -1.77
C VAL A 236 -22.29 -4.14 -3.24
N ILE A 237 -21.05 -3.85 -3.59
CA ILE A 237 -20.59 -3.80 -4.99
C ILE A 237 -20.12 -5.20 -5.38
#